data_AF-X1QXC3-F1
#
_entry.id   AF-X1QXC3-F1
#
_cell.length_a   1.000
_cell.length_b   1.000
_cell.length_c   1.000
_cell.angle_alpha   90.00
_cell.angle_beta   90.00
_cell.angle_gamma   90.00
#
_symmetry.space_group_name_H-M   'P 1'
#
loop_
_entity.id
_entity.type
_entity.pdbx_description
1 polymer ?
#
loop_
_entity_poly.entity_id
_entity_poly.type
_entity_poly.pdbx_seq_one_letter_code
_entity_poly.pdbx_strand_id
1 'polypeptide(L)'
;ECLKDFSSVKKILLIHPDYTRTDFTNKLIPLIYQELKNRGMEQIDSLNAGGTHREMTEIEIREKLGISSPINFNHFYNHEYNNPRQLVTVGDISSSFVEEKTNGELSQSIPVVVNKLITED
;
A
#
# COMPACT_ATOMS: atom_id res chain seq x y z
N GLU A 1 -2.86 14.16 15.92
CA GLU A 1 -4.32 14.21 15.61
C GLU A 1 -4.82 13.05 14.76
N CYS A 2 -4.15 12.61 13.69
CA CYS A 2 -4.68 11.58 12.77
C CYS A 2 -4.99 10.21 13.39
N LEU A 3 -4.33 9.83 14.49
CA LEU A 3 -4.53 8.53 15.14
C LEU A 3 -5.36 8.63 16.44
N LYS A 4 -6.02 9.78 16.69
CA LYS A 4 -6.73 10.05 17.95
C LYS A 4 -7.94 9.13 18.17
N ASP A 5 -8.58 8.71 17.08
CA ASP A 5 -9.79 7.88 17.12
C ASP A 5 -9.46 6.38 17.26
N PHE A 6 -8.18 6.00 17.19
CA PHE A 6 -7.74 4.62 17.37
C PHE A 6 -7.34 4.39 18.83
N SER A 7 -8.11 3.53 19.52
CA SER A 7 -7.82 3.13 20.91
C SER A 7 -6.52 2.31 21.02
N SER A 8 -6.15 1.59 19.96
CA SER A 8 -4.88 0.86 19.84
C SER A 8 -4.51 0.66 18.38
N VAL A 9 -3.22 0.81 18.03
CA VAL A 9 -2.71 0.59 16.67
C VAL A 9 -1.64 -0.50 16.74
N LYS A 10 -2.04 -1.76 16.53
CA LYS A 10 -1.17 -2.93 16.77
C LYS A 10 -0.47 -3.44 15.51
N LYS A 11 -1.25 -3.66 14.44
CA LYS A 11 -0.79 -4.14 13.14
C LYS A 11 -0.99 -3.05 12.10
N ILE A 12 0.04 -2.79 11.29
CA ILE A 12 0.03 -1.72 10.28
C ILE A 12 0.50 -2.30 8.95
N LEU A 13 -0.24 -1.99 7.89
CA LEU A 13 0.24 -2.12 6.52
C LEU A 13 0.61 -0.72 5.99
N LEU A 14 1.89 -0.49 5.74
CA LEU A 14 2.39 0.74 5.14
C LEU A 14 2.45 0.60 3.61
N ILE A 15 1.47 1.20 2.92
CA ILE A 15 1.48 1.31 1.47
C ILE A 15 2.33 2.52 1.05
N HIS A 16 3.33 2.32 0.20
CA HIS A 16 4.27 3.37 -0.19
C HIS A 16 4.51 3.40 -1.71
N PRO A 17 4.88 4.55 -2.28
CA PRO A 17 5.24 4.63 -3.70
C PRO A 17 6.53 3.85 -3.99
N ASP A 18 6.70 3.49 -5.26
CA ASP A 18 7.84 2.73 -5.74
C ASP A 18 9.04 3.62 -6.11
N TYR A 19 10.06 3.00 -6.70
CA TYR A 19 11.30 3.64 -7.15
C TYR A 19 11.08 4.68 -8.26
N THR A 20 9.93 4.68 -8.95
CA THR A 20 9.66 5.66 -10.03
C THR A 20 9.27 7.04 -9.49
N ARG A 21 9.03 7.14 -8.18
CA ARG A 21 8.72 8.39 -7.50
C ARG A 21 9.93 8.90 -6.72
N THR A 22 10.47 10.03 -7.18
CA THR A 22 11.43 10.83 -6.40
C THR A 22 10.66 11.72 -5.44
N ASP A 23 10.71 11.40 -4.15
CA ASP A 23 9.98 12.11 -3.10
C ASP A 23 10.76 12.06 -1.77
N PHE A 24 10.11 12.43 -0.66
CA PHE A 24 10.68 12.45 0.69
C PHE A 24 10.19 11.29 1.57
N THR A 25 9.76 10.17 0.99
CA THR A 25 9.29 8.97 1.73
C THR A 25 10.32 8.55 2.79
N ASN A 26 11.60 8.52 2.42
CA ASN A 26 12.70 8.15 3.31
C ASN A 26 12.85 9.06 4.55
N LYS A 27 12.35 10.30 4.51
CA LYS A 27 12.35 11.21 5.65
C LYS A 27 11.07 11.08 6.49
N LEU A 28 9.97 10.72 5.85
CA LEU A 28 8.66 10.64 6.49
C LEU A 28 8.47 9.35 7.28
N ILE A 29 8.87 8.22 6.72
CA ILE A 29 8.61 6.90 7.31
C ILE A 29 9.28 6.70 8.67
N PRO A 30 10.52 7.16 8.92
CA PRO A 30 11.10 7.10 10.26
C PRO A 30 10.27 7.82 11.33
N LEU A 31 9.69 8.98 11.00
CA LEU A 31 8.84 9.74 11.92
C LEU A 31 7.50 9.05 12.16
N ILE A 32 6.89 8.52 11.10
CA ILE A 32 5.65 7.73 11.21
C ILE A 32 5.87 6.48 12.07
N TYR A 33 6.97 5.76 11.85
CA TYR A 33 7.32 4.56 12.61
C TYR A 33 7.42 4.86 14.12
N GLN A 34 8.08 5.96 14.50
CA GLN A 34 8.21 6.37 15.90
C GLN A 34 6.85 6.69 16.53
N GLU A 35 5.99 7.44 15.84
CA GLU A 35 4.63 7.75 16.34
C GLU A 35 3.79 6.47 16.50
N LEU A 36 3.87 5.55 15.55
CA LEU A 36 3.18 4.26 15.63
C LEU A 36 3.72 3.40 16.79
N LYS A 37 5.03 3.35 16.99
CA LYS A 37 5.65 2.66 18.13
C LYS A 37 5.18 3.25 19.46
N ASN A 38 5.13 4.57 19.60
CA ASN A 38 4.63 5.24 20.80
C ASN A 38 3.15 4.93 21.09
N ARG A 39 2.39 4.49 20.08
CA ARG A 39 0.98 4.07 20.17
C ARG A 39 0.79 2.57 20.35
N GLY A 40 1.87 1.82 20.60
CA GLY A 40 1.80 0.39 20.87
C GLY A 40 1.81 -0.50 19.63
N MET A 41 2.37 -0.03 18.52
CA MET A 41 2.59 -0.86 17.33
C MET A 41 3.45 -2.09 17.64
N GLU A 42 2.89 -3.25 17.37
CA GLU A 42 3.51 -4.57 17.54
C GLU A 42 4.10 -5.06 16.22
N GLN A 43 3.42 -4.81 15.09
CA GLN A 43 3.79 -5.28 13.75
C GLN A 43 3.62 -4.19 12.70
N ILE A 44 4.56 -4.10 11.75
CA ILE A 44 4.44 -3.27 10.56
C ILE A 44 5.01 -3.98 9.33
N ASP A 45 4.20 -4.03 8.29
CA ASP A 45 4.55 -4.57 6.99
C ASP A 45 4.55 -3.46 5.95
N SER A 46 5.34 -3.60 4.88
CA SER A 46 5.33 -2.66 3.76
C SER A 46 4.67 -3.28 2.52
N LEU A 47 3.96 -2.46 1.75
CA LEU A 47 3.45 -2.83 0.43
C LEU A 47 3.85 -1.78 -0.59
N ASN A 48 4.72 -2.16 -1.51
CA ASN A 48 5.13 -1.32 -2.62
C ASN A 48 3.98 -1.14 -3.63
N ALA A 49 3.49 0.09 -3.80
CA ALA A 49 2.45 0.46 -4.76
C ALA A 49 3.03 0.66 -6.18
N GLY A 50 3.59 -0.41 -6.75
CA GLY A 50 4.30 -0.36 -8.04
C GLY A 50 3.41 -0.28 -9.29
N GLY A 51 2.09 -0.45 -9.17
CA GLY A 51 1.22 -0.57 -10.34
C GLY A 51 1.70 -1.71 -11.24
N THR A 52 1.98 -1.43 -12.52
CA THR A 52 2.49 -2.41 -13.49
C THR A 52 4.03 -2.46 -13.60
N HIS A 53 4.75 -1.66 -12.80
CA HIS A 53 6.22 -1.63 -12.83
C HIS A 53 6.82 -2.93 -12.30
N ARG A 54 8.15 -3.08 -12.48
CA ARG A 54 8.88 -4.21 -11.90
C ARG A 54 8.81 -4.19 -10.38
N GLU A 55 9.01 -5.36 -9.80
CA GLU A 55 9.21 -5.52 -8.38
C GLU A 55 10.47 -4.75 -7.92
N MET A 56 10.38 -4.18 -6.73
CA MET A 56 11.54 -3.67 -6.00
C MET A 56 12.16 -4.79 -5.18
N THR A 57 13.48 -4.83 -5.15
CA THR A 57 14.21 -5.67 -4.19
C THR A 57 13.99 -5.15 -2.77
N GLU A 58 14.20 -6.02 -1.78
CA GLU A 58 14.12 -5.59 -0.37
C GLU A 58 15.06 -4.41 -0.06
N ILE A 59 16.25 -4.40 -0.64
CA ILE A 59 17.23 -3.30 -0.47
C ILE A 59 16.64 -1.99 -0.98
N GLU A 60 16.08 -1.98 -2.19
CA GLU A 60 15.44 -0.79 -2.77
C GLU A 60 14.26 -0.30 -1.93
N ILE A 61 13.46 -1.21 -1.37
CA ILE A 61 12.35 -0.86 -0.48
C ILE A 61 12.90 -0.21 0.80
N ARG A 62 13.92 -0.80 1.43
CA ARG A 62 14.53 -0.25 2.64
C ARG A 62 15.13 1.14 2.41
N GLU A 63 15.77 1.36 1.26
CA GLU A 63 16.28 2.67 0.86
C GLU A 63 15.16 3.70 0.66
N LYS A 64 14.10 3.32 -0.09
CA LYS A 64 12.92 4.16 -0.34
C LYS A 64 12.24 4.59 0.97
N LEU A 65 12.19 3.69 1.95
CA LEU A 65 11.58 3.90 3.26
C LEU A 65 12.54 4.56 4.27
N GLY A 66 13.81 4.77 3.94
CA GLY A 66 14.78 5.36 4.87
C GLY A 66 15.01 4.50 6.11
N ILE A 67 14.96 3.17 5.96
CA ILE A 67 15.08 2.22 7.06
C ILE A 67 16.55 2.10 7.47
N SER A 68 16.84 2.63 8.66
CA SER A 68 18.09 2.42 9.39
C SER A 68 17.79 1.84 10.77
N SER A 69 18.78 1.20 11.39
CA SER A 69 18.64 0.74 12.78
C SER A 69 18.27 1.93 13.68
N PRO A 70 17.21 1.84 14.52
CA PRO A 70 16.51 0.64 15.01
C PRO A 70 15.16 0.30 14.33
N ILE A 71 14.84 0.85 13.15
CA ILE A 71 13.57 0.59 12.46
C ILE A 71 13.52 -0.85 11.96
N ASN A 72 12.49 -1.59 12.37
CA ASN A 72 12.28 -2.97 11.96
C ASN A 72 10.86 -3.18 11.43
N PHE A 73 10.78 -3.63 10.17
CA PHE A 73 9.55 -4.08 9.50
C PHE A 73 9.52 -5.60 9.51
N ASN A 74 8.32 -6.17 9.61
CA ASN A 74 8.13 -7.62 9.66
C ASN A 74 8.29 -8.22 8.27
N HIS A 75 7.66 -7.62 7.25
CA HIS A 75 7.76 -8.04 5.86
C HIS A 75 7.79 -6.86 4.89
N PHE A 76 8.37 -7.11 3.71
CA PHE A 76 8.41 -6.19 2.58
C PHE A 76 7.74 -6.84 1.38
N TYR A 77 6.56 -6.36 1.00
CA TYR A 77 5.77 -6.91 -0.10
C TYR A 77 5.83 -6.05 -1.35
N ASN A 78 5.79 -6.70 -2.51
CA ASN A 78 5.46 -6.06 -3.79
C ASN A 78 3.97 -6.24 -4.11
N HIS A 79 3.45 -5.38 -4.98
CA HIS A 79 2.02 -5.39 -5.34
C HIS A 79 1.55 -6.70 -6.00
N GLU A 80 2.41 -7.35 -6.79
CA GLU A 80 2.10 -8.56 -7.57
C GLU A 80 0.83 -8.41 -8.45
N TYR A 81 0.72 -7.31 -9.21
CA TYR A 81 -0.47 -6.97 -10.02
C TYR A 81 -0.89 -8.04 -11.03
N ASN A 82 0.03 -8.92 -11.42
CA ASN A 82 -0.16 -9.98 -12.41
C ASN A 82 -0.34 -11.36 -11.77
N ASN A 83 -0.40 -11.47 -10.44
CA ASN A 83 -0.65 -12.72 -9.73
C ASN A 83 -2.06 -12.73 -9.15
N PRO A 84 -3.04 -13.40 -9.79
CA PRO A 84 -4.42 -13.43 -9.31
C PRO A 84 -4.59 -13.97 -7.88
N ARG A 85 -3.62 -14.76 -7.38
CA ARG A 85 -3.66 -15.28 -6.00
C ARG A 85 -3.37 -14.22 -4.93
N GLN A 86 -2.84 -13.06 -5.32
CA GLN A 86 -2.56 -11.93 -4.42
C GLN A 86 -3.64 -10.85 -4.49
N LEU A 87 -4.67 -11.06 -5.30
CA LEU A 87 -5.67 -10.05 -5.60
C LEU A 87 -7.05 -10.46 -5.10
N VAL A 88 -7.85 -9.46 -4.72
CA VAL A 88 -9.23 -9.62 -4.27
C VAL A 88 -10.11 -8.56 -4.93
N THR A 89 -11.31 -8.96 -5.35
CA THR A 89 -12.34 -8.03 -5.83
C THR A 89 -13.05 -7.41 -4.63
N VAL A 90 -13.04 -6.08 -4.54
CA VAL A 90 -13.66 -5.34 -3.43
C VAL A 90 -14.94 -4.61 -3.84
N GLY A 91 -15.30 -4.67 -5.11
CA GLY A 91 -16.52 -4.08 -5.66
C GLY A 91 -16.44 -3.93 -7.17
N ASP A 92 -17.31 -3.10 -7.72
CA ASP A 92 -17.45 -2.85 -9.15
C ASP A 92 -17.70 -1.37 -9.44
N ILE A 93 -17.12 -0.89 -10.54
CA ILE A 93 -17.47 0.39 -11.16
C ILE A 93 -18.62 0.11 -12.14
N SER A 94 -19.79 0.67 -11.87
CA SER A 94 -21.01 0.42 -12.66
C SER A 94 -20.82 0.74 -14.15
N SER A 95 -21.46 -0.04 -15.03
CA SER A 95 -21.42 0.16 -16.48
C SER A 95 -21.85 1.57 -16.92
N SER A 96 -22.88 2.14 -16.28
CA SER A 96 -23.36 3.49 -16.61
C SER A 96 -22.30 4.57 -16.34
N PHE A 97 -21.58 4.46 -15.22
CA PHE A 97 -20.45 5.35 -14.91
C PHE A 97 -19.29 5.13 -15.88
N VAL A 98 -18.97 3.89 -16.24
CA VAL A 98 -17.92 3.57 -17.23
C VAL A 98 -18.28 4.18 -18.59
N GLU A 99 -19.52 4.02 -19.04
CA GLU A 99 -20.03 4.59 -20.29
C GLU A 99 -19.92 6.12 -20.30
N GLU A 100 -20.36 6.77 -19.22
CA GLU A 100 -20.25 8.22 -19.04
C GLU A 100 -18.78 8.67 -19.11
N LYS A 101 -17.87 8.01 -18.38
CA LYS A 101 -16.46 8.44 -18.30
C LYS A 101 -15.62 8.09 -19.53
N THR A 102 -16.09 7.18 -20.37
CA THR A 102 -15.41 6.77 -21.59
C THR A 102 -16.09 7.29 -22.86
N ASN A 103 -17.09 8.16 -22.73
CA ASN A 103 -17.90 8.67 -23.84
C ASN A 103 -18.50 7.56 -24.72
N GLY A 104 -18.93 6.46 -24.09
CA GLY A 104 -19.53 5.32 -24.79
C GLY A 104 -18.56 4.31 -25.40
N GLU A 105 -17.24 4.54 -25.32
CA GLU A 105 -16.23 3.58 -25.83
C GLU A 105 -16.24 2.25 -25.04
N LEU A 106 -16.62 2.29 -23.76
CA LEU A 106 -16.85 1.11 -22.93
C LEU A 106 -18.19 1.22 -22.21
N SER A 107 -18.99 0.16 -22.22
CA SER A 107 -20.33 0.13 -21.59
C SER A 107 -20.55 -1.07 -20.67
N GLN A 108 -19.47 -1.61 -20.11
CA GLN A 108 -19.49 -2.75 -19.18
C GLN A 108 -19.02 -2.35 -17.79
N SER A 109 -19.51 -3.08 -16.78
CA SER A 109 -19.03 -2.95 -15.40
C SER A 109 -17.55 -3.35 -15.33
N ILE A 110 -16.75 -2.63 -14.56
CA ILE A 110 -15.32 -2.93 -14.34
C ILE A 110 -15.10 -3.34 -12.88
N PRO A 111 -14.57 -4.54 -12.60
CA PRO A 111 -14.30 -4.96 -11.23
C PRO A 111 -13.17 -4.14 -10.62
N VAL A 112 -13.35 -3.74 -9.36
CA VAL A 112 -12.30 -3.10 -8.55
C VAL A 112 -11.52 -4.19 -7.85
N VAL A 113 -10.31 -4.45 -8.37
CA VAL A 113 -9.42 -5.51 -7.91
C VAL A 113 -8.18 -4.88 -7.27
N VAL A 114 -7.85 -5.28 -6.04
CA VAL A 114 -6.73 -4.74 -5.26
C VAL A 114 -5.91 -5.86 -4.61
N ASN A 115 -4.75 -5.53 -4.03
CA ASN A 115 -3.96 -6.52 -3.29
C ASN A 115 -4.70 -6.96 -2.01
N LYS A 116 -4.77 -8.27 -1.78
CA LYS A 116 -5.52 -8.87 -0.66
C LYS A 116 -5.06 -8.44 0.72
N LEU A 117 -3.80 -8.01 0.87
CA LEU A 117 -3.27 -7.47 2.13
C LEU A 117 -4.07 -6.25 2.64
N ILE A 118 -4.79 -5.54 1.77
CA ILE A 118 -5.65 -4.40 2.16
C ILE A 118 -6.89 -4.87 2.95
N THR A 119 -7.29 -6.13 2.77
CA THR A 119 -8.51 -6.70 3.37
C THR A 119 -8.22 -7.81 4.40
N GLU A 120 -6.95 -8.21 4.55
CA GLU A 120 -6.53 -9.26 5.47
C GLU A 120 -6.14 -8.67 6.85
N ASP A 121 -6.40 -9.43 7.92
CA ASP A 121 -6.16 -9.05 9.34
C ASP A 121 -4.77 -9.44 9.88
#